data_AF-A0A9P5AVT4-F1
#
_entry.id   AF-A0A9P5AVT4-F1
#
_cell.length_a   1.000
_cell.length_b   1.000
_cell.length_c   1.000
_cell.angle_alpha   90.00
_cell.angle_beta   90.00
_cell.angle_gamma   90.00
#
_symmetry.space_group_name_H-M   'P 1'
#
loop_
_entity.id
_entity.type
_entity.pdbx_description
1 polymer ?
#
loop_
_entity_poly.entity_id
_entity_poly.type
_entity_poly.pdbx_seq_one_letter_code
_entity_poly.pdbx_strand_id
1 'polypeptide(L)'
;MYELERFQIAHGAMVFVGAWIPSVVLFFCSLCLVRRKRDPARTAFTYLKLALLVYAGYAFFDFCAYVVSVVYSRLIYNDRLDYEIDQHYSKTLIVTVQVLSTLALLYQMVTDILIMIILLRLGTGIVMVQTGRPDPMGKILRLVSYIAAAILLILALTTFGLRIRYIYEAFFHDIEIGADAFTKSRQVGFSFSVLVFIISLAIAARAIMVKIQSKSENPLPWCSTMLIATSVVWLLETTFIMASTAAWTNLSSVYRDREYKYAYYILEVVFGIWPQFVVLCMVFAIGRAKNSGLWSKQEPVKGVQGVETGQRTPWGYAVMAPPPQDAVPMPQQQHYPQPEQGQMPQGWTQQQQVPQQPQTGYYAPQQQPYTGYDAISPVSQSRSPPPHEETLGLNHQADGTPPQVSPQPYHEKQG
;
A
#
# COMPACT_ATOMS: atom_id res chain seq x y z
N MET A 1 -36.10 -14.66 -19.23
CA MET A 1 -34.93 -13.94 -18.70
C MET A 1 -34.61 -12.82 -19.66
N TYR A 2 -34.95 -11.60 -19.25
CA TYR A 2 -34.80 -10.41 -20.08
C TYR A 2 -33.32 -10.09 -20.29
N GLU A 3 -32.98 -9.40 -21.38
CA GLU A 3 -31.58 -9.07 -21.69
C GLU A 3 -30.92 -8.28 -20.55
N LEU A 4 -31.61 -7.27 -20.01
CA LEU A 4 -31.15 -6.48 -18.86
C LEU A 4 -30.74 -7.35 -17.66
N GLU A 5 -31.56 -8.35 -17.31
CA GLU A 5 -31.27 -9.25 -16.18
C GLU A 5 -29.97 -10.04 -16.41
N ARG A 6 -29.70 -10.46 -17.65
CA ARG A 6 -28.46 -11.17 -17.98
C ARG A 6 -27.24 -10.29 -17.73
N PHE A 7 -27.31 -9.02 -18.11
CA PHE A 7 -26.23 -8.06 -17.89
C PHE A 7 -26.06 -7.71 -16.41
N GLN A 8 -27.15 -7.55 -15.66
CA GLN A 8 -27.09 -7.32 -14.21
C GLN A 8 -26.50 -8.51 -13.45
N ILE A 9 -26.87 -9.73 -13.82
CA ILE A 9 -26.30 -10.95 -13.23
C ILE A 9 -24.82 -11.09 -13.59
N ALA A 10 -24.46 -10.81 -14.85
CA ALA A 10 -23.07 -10.81 -15.27
C ALA A 10 -22.24 -9.76 -14.50
N HIS A 11 -22.76 -8.54 -14.36
CA HIS A 11 -22.13 -7.48 -13.55
C HIS A 11 -21.91 -7.96 -12.12
N GLY A 12 -22.97 -8.39 -11.44
CA GLY A 12 -22.89 -8.86 -10.06
C GLY A 12 -21.90 -10.03 -9.89
N ALA A 13 -21.91 -11.00 -10.80
CA ALA A 13 -20.97 -12.12 -10.76
C ALA A 13 -19.52 -11.66 -10.96
N MET A 14 -19.26 -10.75 -11.90
CA MET A 14 -17.92 -10.22 -12.15
C MET A 14 -17.39 -9.39 -10.97
N VAL A 15 -18.24 -8.60 -10.31
CA VAL A 15 -17.87 -7.83 -9.11
C VAL A 15 -17.62 -8.77 -7.93
N PHE A 16 -18.51 -9.73 -7.69
CA PHE A 16 -18.39 -10.65 -6.57
C PHE A 16 -17.13 -11.53 -6.66
N VAL A 17 -16.94 -12.19 -7.80
CA VAL A 17 -15.82 -13.12 -8.01
C VAL A 17 -14.52 -12.37 -8.32
N GLY A 18 -14.59 -11.32 -9.14
CA GLY A 18 -13.41 -10.61 -9.63
C GLY A 18 -12.85 -9.54 -8.67
N ALA A 19 -13.67 -8.97 -7.79
CA ALA A 19 -13.27 -7.87 -6.93
C ALA A 19 -13.53 -8.13 -5.44
N TRP A 20 -14.73 -8.55 -5.05
CA TRP A 20 -15.09 -8.69 -3.63
C TRP A 20 -14.30 -9.81 -2.92
N ILE A 21 -14.39 -11.06 -3.40
CA ILE A 21 -13.65 -12.17 -2.78
C ILE A 21 -12.14 -11.89 -2.72
N PRO A 22 -11.48 -11.48 -3.84
CA PRO A 22 -10.05 -11.22 -3.82
C PRO A 22 -9.66 -10.05 -2.92
N SER A 23 -10.46 -8.99 -2.84
CA SER A 23 -10.15 -7.84 -1.96
C SER A 23 -10.25 -8.19 -0.48
N VAL A 24 -11.24 -9.01 -0.07
CA VAL A 24 -11.34 -9.53 1.29
C VAL A 24 -10.12 -10.40 1.63
N VAL A 25 -9.73 -11.31 0.74
CA VAL A 25 -8.53 -12.15 0.93
C VAL A 25 -7.27 -11.29 1.05
N LEU A 26 -7.10 -10.28 0.18
CA LEU A 26 -5.96 -9.36 0.23
C LEU A 26 -5.97 -8.51 1.49
N PHE A 27 -7.14 -8.08 1.97
CA PHE A 27 -7.26 -7.37 3.24
C PHE A 27 -6.70 -8.20 4.39
N PHE A 28 -7.17 -9.44 4.58
CA PHE A 28 -6.65 -10.33 5.63
C PHE A 28 -5.16 -10.65 5.44
N CYS A 29 -4.73 -10.92 4.20
CA CYS A 29 -3.32 -11.11 3.89
C CYS A 29 -2.46 -9.88 4.25
N SER A 30 -2.98 -8.67 4.03
CA SER A 30 -2.28 -7.42 4.36
C SER A 30 -2.10 -7.18 5.85
N LEU A 31 -3.00 -7.70 6.69
CA LEU A 31 -2.83 -7.68 8.14
C LEU A 31 -1.62 -8.49 8.58
N CYS A 32 -1.40 -9.66 7.95
CA CYS A 32 -0.34 -10.60 8.32
C CYS A 32 1.02 -10.28 7.66
N LEU A 33 1.00 -9.97 6.36
CA LEU A 33 2.22 -9.89 5.53
C LEU A 33 2.84 -8.50 5.52
N VAL A 34 2.03 -7.45 5.56
CA VAL A 34 2.51 -6.06 5.52
C VAL A 34 2.67 -5.55 6.95
N ARG A 35 3.80 -5.90 7.56
CA ARG A 35 4.13 -5.52 8.95
C ARG A 35 4.30 -4.00 9.06
N ARG A 36 3.80 -3.41 10.15
CA ARG A 36 3.99 -2.01 10.47
C ARG A 36 5.33 -1.85 11.20
N LYS A 37 6.34 -1.26 10.55
CA LYS A 37 7.51 -0.71 11.26
C LYS A 37 7.31 0.81 11.35
N ARG A 38 7.71 1.44 12.46
CA ARG A 38 7.53 2.89 12.77
C ARG A 38 8.33 3.82 11.84
N ASP A 39 8.17 3.65 10.54
CA ASP A 39 8.87 4.41 9.52
C ASP A 39 7.85 5.27 8.76
N PRO A 40 8.05 6.59 8.67
CA PRO A 40 7.13 7.49 7.98
C PRO A 40 6.88 7.11 6.51
N ALA A 41 7.86 6.49 5.83
CA ALA A 41 7.70 5.98 4.47
C ALA A 41 6.66 4.84 4.38
N ARG A 42 6.36 4.18 5.50
CA ARG A 42 5.47 3.01 5.58
C ARG A 42 4.04 3.35 5.98
N THR A 43 3.73 4.64 6.14
CA THR A 43 2.37 5.10 6.44
C THR A 43 1.38 4.83 5.29
N ALA A 44 1.87 4.77 4.04
CA ALA A 44 1.06 4.39 2.87
C ALA A 44 0.37 3.03 3.03
N PHE A 45 1.04 2.06 3.68
CA PHE A 45 0.48 0.72 3.87
C PHE A 45 -0.60 0.65 4.95
N THR A 46 -0.65 1.61 5.87
CA THR A 46 -1.81 1.75 6.77
C THR A 46 -3.04 2.16 5.96
N TYR A 47 -2.88 3.13 5.05
CA TYR A 47 -3.96 3.55 4.15
C TYR A 47 -4.35 2.43 3.18
N LEU A 48 -3.40 1.60 2.70
CA LEU A 48 -3.73 0.43 1.88
C LEU A 48 -4.68 -0.54 2.59
N LYS A 49 -4.45 -0.83 3.88
CA LYS A 49 -5.33 -1.73 4.65
C LYS A 49 -6.74 -1.16 4.74
N LEU A 50 -6.83 0.14 5.04
CA LEU A 50 -8.11 0.85 5.06
C LEU A 50 -8.77 0.86 3.68
N ALA A 51 -8.00 1.12 2.61
CA ALA A 51 -8.50 1.15 1.24
C ALA A 51 -9.01 -0.22 0.79
N LEU A 52 -8.34 -1.32 1.12
CA LEU A 52 -8.82 -2.67 0.84
C LEU A 52 -10.13 -2.98 1.57
N LEU A 53 -10.28 -2.54 2.82
CA LEU A 53 -11.51 -2.72 3.59
C LEU A 53 -12.68 -1.91 3.00
N VAL A 54 -12.42 -0.63 2.68
CA VAL A 54 -13.43 0.25 2.07
C VAL A 54 -13.78 -0.24 0.66
N TYR A 55 -12.81 -0.66 -0.14
CA TYR A 55 -13.06 -1.22 -1.47
C TYR A 55 -13.87 -2.53 -1.40
N ALA A 56 -13.60 -3.39 -0.42
CA ALA A 56 -14.42 -4.58 -0.20
C ALA A 56 -15.87 -4.19 0.17
N GLY A 57 -16.06 -3.14 0.97
CA GLY A 57 -17.39 -2.58 1.24
C GLY A 57 -18.08 -2.06 -0.03
N TYR A 58 -17.36 -1.33 -0.88
CA TYR A 58 -17.84 -0.87 -2.18
C TYR A 58 -18.36 -2.03 -3.04
N ALA A 59 -17.48 -3.02 -3.31
CA ALA A 59 -17.84 -4.16 -4.14
C ALA A 59 -18.98 -4.99 -3.55
N PHE A 60 -19.09 -5.07 -2.22
CA PHE A 60 -20.19 -5.76 -1.54
C PHE A 60 -21.53 -5.07 -1.75
N PHE A 61 -21.60 -3.75 -1.50
CA PHE A 61 -22.84 -3.00 -1.63
C PHE A 61 -23.30 -2.91 -3.09
N ASP A 62 -22.36 -2.78 -4.02
CA ASP A 62 -22.64 -2.80 -5.45
C ASP A 62 -23.24 -4.14 -5.88
N PHE A 63 -22.58 -5.26 -5.53
CA PHE A 63 -23.11 -6.60 -5.77
C PHE A 63 -24.53 -6.78 -5.20
N CYS A 64 -24.75 -6.37 -3.93
CA CYS A 64 -26.06 -6.48 -3.30
C CYS A 64 -27.12 -5.66 -4.03
N ALA A 65 -26.79 -4.44 -4.49
CA ALA A 65 -27.72 -3.60 -5.24
C ALA A 65 -28.18 -4.30 -6.53
N TYR A 66 -27.27 -4.93 -7.27
CA TYR A 66 -27.59 -5.69 -8.48
C TYR A 66 -28.41 -6.95 -8.18
N VAL A 67 -28.09 -7.69 -7.12
CA VAL A 67 -28.88 -8.86 -6.70
C VAL A 67 -30.33 -8.46 -6.40
N VAL A 68 -30.52 -7.40 -5.60
CA VAL A 68 -31.86 -6.90 -5.27
C VAL A 68 -32.56 -6.37 -6.53
N SER A 69 -31.84 -5.71 -7.45
CA SER A 69 -32.41 -5.23 -8.71
C SER A 69 -32.91 -6.38 -9.60
N VAL A 70 -32.18 -7.49 -9.67
CA VAL A 70 -32.61 -8.69 -10.40
C VAL A 70 -33.85 -9.31 -9.77
N VAL A 71 -33.90 -9.41 -8.44
CA VAL A 71 -35.08 -9.90 -7.70
C VAL A 71 -36.28 -9.00 -7.99
N TYR A 72 -36.10 -7.68 -7.92
CA TYR A 72 -37.13 -6.70 -8.24
C TYR A 72 -37.67 -6.86 -9.67
N SER A 73 -36.80 -6.91 -10.68
CA SER A 73 -37.22 -7.12 -12.07
C SER A 73 -37.99 -8.43 -12.24
N ARG A 74 -37.54 -9.50 -11.59
CA ARG A 74 -38.21 -10.81 -11.67
C ARG A 74 -39.58 -10.83 -11.02
N LEU A 75 -39.79 -10.07 -9.93
CA LEU A 75 -41.09 -10.01 -9.28
C LEU A 75 -42.10 -9.27 -10.16
N ILE A 76 -41.70 -8.12 -10.72
CA ILE A 76 -42.57 -7.32 -11.60
C ILE A 76 -42.98 -8.09 -12.86
N TYR A 77 -42.03 -8.75 -13.53
CA TYR A 77 -42.34 -9.36 -14.82
C TYR A 77 -43.06 -10.72 -14.75
N ASN A 78 -43.07 -11.37 -13.58
CA ASN A 78 -43.69 -12.70 -13.47
C ASN A 78 -45.20 -12.65 -13.16
N ASP A 79 -45.82 -11.47 -13.02
CA ASP A 79 -47.28 -11.29 -12.87
C ASP A 79 -47.90 -12.16 -11.73
N ARG A 80 -47.06 -12.54 -10.75
CA ARG A 80 -47.33 -13.61 -9.76
C ARG A 80 -47.77 -13.08 -8.38
N LEU A 81 -48.01 -11.78 -8.26
CA LEU A 81 -48.34 -11.13 -7.00
C LEU A 81 -49.63 -10.32 -7.12
N ASP A 82 -50.48 -10.44 -6.10
CA ASP A 82 -51.68 -9.61 -5.95
C ASP A 82 -51.30 -8.13 -5.92
N TYR A 83 -52.06 -7.31 -6.67
CA TYR A 83 -51.78 -5.91 -6.98
C TYR A 83 -51.46 -5.02 -5.75
N GLU A 84 -52.10 -5.23 -4.60
CA GLU A 84 -51.87 -4.43 -3.38
C GLU A 84 -50.62 -4.86 -2.61
N ILE A 85 -50.35 -6.16 -2.55
CA ILE A 85 -49.12 -6.70 -1.96
C ILE A 85 -47.93 -6.24 -2.82
N ASP A 86 -48.09 -6.25 -4.15
CA ASP A 86 -47.07 -5.87 -5.11
C ASP A 86 -46.54 -4.44 -4.92
N GLN A 87 -47.40 -3.45 -4.63
CA GLN A 87 -46.94 -2.06 -4.47
C GLN A 87 -46.04 -1.82 -3.25
N HIS A 88 -46.30 -2.46 -2.11
CA HIS A 88 -45.48 -2.25 -0.91
C HIS A 88 -44.11 -2.94 -1.03
N TYR A 89 -44.09 -4.18 -1.54
CA TYR A 89 -42.85 -4.93 -1.73
C TYR A 89 -41.98 -4.35 -2.85
N SER A 90 -42.57 -3.99 -3.99
CA SER A 90 -41.84 -3.35 -5.09
C SER A 90 -41.20 -2.03 -4.66
N LYS A 91 -41.94 -1.15 -3.97
CA LYS A 91 -41.41 0.10 -3.41
C LYS A 91 -40.24 -0.15 -2.46
N THR A 92 -40.38 -1.12 -1.55
CA THR A 92 -39.32 -1.46 -0.58
C THR A 92 -38.05 -1.95 -1.28
N LEU A 93 -38.20 -2.79 -2.32
CA LEU A 93 -37.06 -3.29 -3.09
C LEU A 93 -36.36 -2.16 -3.86
N ILE A 94 -37.10 -1.25 -4.52
CA ILE A 94 -36.49 -0.11 -5.23
C ILE A 94 -35.72 0.78 -4.24
N VAL A 95 -36.34 1.12 -3.11
CA VAL A 95 -35.68 1.93 -2.06
C VAL A 95 -34.41 1.22 -1.59
N THR A 96 -34.46 -0.09 -1.39
CA THR A 96 -33.29 -0.90 -1.01
C THR A 96 -32.18 -0.84 -2.04
N VAL A 97 -32.50 -0.99 -3.34
CA VAL A 97 -31.53 -0.85 -4.44
C VAL A 97 -30.88 0.54 -4.38
N GLN A 98 -31.67 1.61 -4.27
CA GLN A 98 -31.15 2.97 -4.24
C GLN A 98 -30.25 3.25 -3.03
N VAL A 99 -30.60 2.73 -1.86
CA VAL A 99 -29.76 2.85 -0.65
C VAL A 99 -28.44 2.09 -0.82
N LEU A 100 -28.49 0.85 -1.31
CA LEU A 100 -27.28 0.04 -1.55
C LEU A 100 -26.37 0.68 -2.60
N SER A 101 -26.91 1.16 -3.72
CA SER A 101 -26.14 1.89 -4.74
C SER A 101 -25.55 3.20 -4.20
N THR A 102 -26.27 3.89 -3.30
CA THR A 102 -25.77 5.12 -2.66
C THR A 102 -24.62 4.83 -1.69
N LEU A 103 -24.71 3.73 -0.93
CA LEU A 103 -23.61 3.27 -0.09
C LEU A 103 -22.40 2.84 -0.94
N ALA A 104 -22.62 2.08 -2.01
CA ALA A 104 -21.56 1.69 -2.95
C ALA A 104 -20.82 2.92 -3.48
N LEU A 105 -21.55 3.94 -3.95
CA LEU A 105 -20.97 5.19 -4.45
C LEU A 105 -20.11 5.92 -3.39
N LEU A 106 -20.58 6.00 -2.14
CA LEU A 106 -19.80 6.62 -1.06
C LEU A 106 -18.49 5.86 -0.83
N TYR A 107 -18.55 4.53 -0.74
CA TYR A 107 -17.37 3.70 -0.53
C TYR A 107 -16.40 3.76 -1.71
N GLN A 108 -16.91 3.86 -2.95
CA GLN A 108 -16.09 4.09 -4.14
C GLN A 108 -15.33 5.42 -4.03
N MET A 109 -16.03 6.52 -3.76
CA MET A 109 -15.42 7.84 -3.61
C MET A 109 -14.36 7.88 -2.49
N VAL A 110 -14.65 7.24 -1.34
CA VAL A 110 -13.67 7.14 -0.25
C VAL A 110 -12.47 6.29 -0.67
N THR A 111 -12.66 5.24 -1.46
CA THR A 111 -11.57 4.43 -2.00
C THR A 111 -10.66 5.27 -2.91
N ASP A 112 -11.21 6.09 -3.79
CA ASP A 112 -10.42 6.98 -4.66
C ASP A 112 -9.58 7.98 -3.87
N ILE A 113 -10.16 8.57 -2.81
CA ILE A 113 -9.44 9.45 -1.88
C ILE A 113 -8.27 8.70 -1.23
N LEU A 114 -8.48 7.45 -0.81
CA LEU A 114 -7.44 6.64 -0.18
C LEU A 114 -6.34 6.26 -1.19
N ILE A 115 -6.70 5.87 -2.42
CA ILE A 115 -5.75 5.58 -3.50
C ILE A 115 -4.88 6.83 -3.77
N MET A 116 -5.49 8.01 -3.89
CA MET A 116 -4.76 9.27 -4.04
C MET A 116 -3.72 9.45 -2.92
N ILE A 117 -4.12 9.29 -1.65
CA ILE A 117 -3.21 9.43 -0.51
C ILE A 117 -2.08 8.39 -0.60
N ILE A 118 -2.41 7.13 -0.91
CA ILE A 118 -1.43 6.04 -1.04
C ILE A 118 -0.38 6.38 -2.09
N LEU A 119 -0.77 6.79 -3.30
CA LEU A 119 0.16 7.06 -4.40
C LEU A 119 1.07 8.25 -4.11
N LEU A 120 0.55 9.33 -3.53
CA LEU A 120 1.37 10.48 -3.10
C LEU A 120 2.38 10.08 -2.01
N ARG A 121 1.97 9.22 -1.07
CA ARG A 121 2.85 8.74 0.00
C ARG A 121 3.89 7.74 -0.49
N LEU A 122 3.54 6.89 -1.43
CA LEU A 122 4.50 6.00 -2.08
C LEU A 122 5.53 6.80 -2.87
N GLY A 123 5.11 7.81 -3.65
CA GLY A 123 6.03 8.67 -4.40
C GLY A 123 7.04 9.38 -3.50
N THR A 124 6.58 9.96 -2.38
CA THR A 124 7.49 10.59 -1.40
C THR A 124 8.38 9.59 -0.67
N GLY A 125 7.85 8.41 -0.33
CA GLY A 125 8.61 7.33 0.29
C GLY A 125 9.75 6.82 -0.60
N ILE A 126 9.51 6.67 -1.90
CA ILE A 126 10.52 6.23 -2.87
C ILE A 126 11.66 7.25 -2.96
N VAL A 127 11.34 8.55 -3.07
CA VAL A 127 12.35 9.62 -3.12
C VAL A 127 13.19 9.69 -1.83
N MET A 128 12.54 9.52 -0.67
CA MET A 128 13.24 9.53 0.62
C MET A 128 14.23 8.37 0.75
N VAL A 129 13.86 7.18 0.27
CA VAL A 129 14.77 6.01 0.27
C VAL A 129 15.92 6.19 -0.72
N GLN A 130 15.68 6.81 -1.87
CA GLN A 130 16.71 7.05 -2.89
C GLN A 130 17.75 8.08 -2.44
N THR A 131 17.28 9.24 -1.97
CA THR A 131 18.16 10.37 -1.60
C THR A 131 18.81 10.19 -0.22
N GLY A 132 18.29 9.28 0.61
CA GLY A 132 18.74 9.09 2.00
C GLY A 132 18.51 10.30 2.91
N ARG A 133 17.82 11.34 2.41
CA ARG A 133 17.54 12.58 3.12
C ARG A 133 16.03 12.79 3.23
N PRO A 134 15.56 13.42 4.31
CA PRO A 134 14.17 13.82 4.39
C PRO A 134 13.86 14.82 3.28
N ASP A 135 12.95 14.46 2.37
CA ASP A 135 12.51 15.33 1.28
C ASP A 135 11.74 16.55 1.86
N PRO A 136 12.25 17.79 1.73
CA PRO A 136 11.55 18.97 2.21
C PRO A 136 10.21 19.16 1.50
N MET A 137 10.11 18.78 0.21
CA MET A 137 8.83 18.79 -0.51
C MET A 137 7.85 17.76 0.04
N GLY A 138 8.33 16.68 0.66
CA GLY A 138 7.49 15.65 1.26
C GLY A 138 6.58 16.16 2.37
N LYS A 139 6.98 17.20 3.11
CA LYS A 139 6.12 17.84 4.14
C LYS A 139 4.99 18.65 3.51
N ILE A 140 5.30 19.43 2.47
CA ILE A 140 4.33 20.25 1.75
C ILE A 140 3.33 19.36 1.02
N LEU A 141 3.82 18.37 0.27
CA LEU A 141 2.98 17.43 -0.46
C LEU A 141 2.03 16.67 0.46
N ARG A 142 2.49 16.34 1.68
CA ARG A 142 1.66 15.72 2.72
C ARG A 142 0.51 16.64 3.14
N LEU A 143 0.80 17.91 3.44
CA LEU A 143 -0.24 18.88 3.82
C LEU A 143 -1.24 19.07 2.69
N VAL A 144 -0.76 19.27 1.46
CA VAL A 144 -1.59 19.42 0.26
C VAL A 144 -2.47 18.18 0.05
N SER A 145 -1.94 16.98 0.24
CA SER A 145 -2.71 15.73 0.09
C SER A 145 -3.87 15.63 1.09
N TYR A 146 -3.69 16.12 2.32
CA TYR A 146 -4.74 16.12 3.33
C TYR A 146 -5.81 17.18 3.06
N ILE A 147 -5.40 18.37 2.59
CA ILE A 147 -6.34 19.42 2.18
C ILE A 147 -7.19 18.92 1.00
N ALA A 148 -6.55 18.35 -0.02
CA ALA A 148 -7.25 17.76 -1.16
C ALA A 148 -8.21 16.63 -0.73
N ALA A 149 -7.75 15.73 0.14
CA ALA A 149 -8.58 14.65 0.68
C ALA A 149 -9.80 15.19 1.46
N ALA A 150 -9.62 16.24 2.25
CA ALA A 150 -10.71 16.87 2.99
C ALA A 150 -11.76 17.49 2.06
N ILE A 151 -11.32 18.21 1.01
CA ILE A 151 -12.22 18.78 0.00
C ILE A 151 -12.99 17.67 -0.71
N LEU A 152 -12.30 16.62 -1.17
CA LEU A 152 -12.94 15.48 -1.83
C LEU A 152 -13.92 14.75 -0.90
N LEU A 153 -13.60 14.61 0.39
CA LEU A 153 -14.49 13.99 1.37
C LEU A 153 -15.76 14.83 1.60
N ILE A 154 -15.64 16.15 1.65
CA ILE A 154 -16.82 17.05 1.74
C ILE A 154 -17.72 16.87 0.52
N LEU A 155 -17.15 16.80 -0.68
CA LEU A 155 -17.93 16.56 -1.91
C LEU A 155 -18.58 15.17 -1.92
N ALA A 156 -17.88 14.14 -1.45
CA ALA A 156 -18.43 12.78 -1.33
C ALA A 156 -19.60 12.72 -0.33
N LEU A 157 -19.45 13.34 0.84
CA LEU A 157 -20.51 13.42 1.85
C LEU A 157 -21.70 14.26 1.38
N THR A 158 -21.46 15.34 0.64
CA THR A 158 -22.51 16.16 0.03
C THR A 158 -23.29 15.35 -1.02
N THR A 159 -22.57 14.62 -1.88
CA THR A 159 -23.18 13.72 -2.88
C THR A 159 -24.05 12.65 -2.21
N PHE A 160 -23.52 12.03 -1.15
CA PHE A 160 -24.24 11.03 -0.35
C PHE A 160 -25.50 11.62 0.30
N GLY A 161 -25.38 12.76 0.98
CA GLY A 161 -26.52 13.42 1.62
C GLY A 161 -27.62 13.79 0.63
N LEU A 162 -27.25 14.29 -0.55
CA LEU A 162 -28.20 14.59 -1.62
C LEU A 162 -28.87 13.33 -2.21
N ARG A 163 -28.16 12.19 -2.30
CA ARG A 163 -28.74 10.91 -2.71
C ARG A 163 -29.74 10.39 -1.68
N ILE A 164 -29.41 10.47 -0.39
CA ILE A 164 -30.34 10.08 0.68
C ILE A 164 -31.59 10.98 0.66
N ARG A 165 -31.42 12.29 0.45
CA ARG A 165 -32.56 13.20 0.27
C ARG A 165 -33.40 12.84 -0.93
N TYR A 166 -32.78 12.52 -2.07
CA TYR A 166 -33.51 12.02 -3.25
C TYR A 166 -34.35 10.78 -2.92
N ILE A 167 -33.77 9.79 -2.23
CA ILE A 167 -34.49 8.56 -1.86
C ILE A 167 -35.68 8.87 -0.94
N TYR A 168 -35.49 9.77 0.03
CA TYR A 168 -36.59 10.15 0.92
C TYR A 168 -37.70 10.88 0.16
N GLU A 169 -37.37 11.93 -0.58
CA GLU A 169 -38.35 12.79 -1.24
C GLU A 169 -39.06 12.07 -2.38
N ALA A 170 -38.32 11.40 -3.26
CA ALA A 170 -38.88 10.77 -4.46
C ALA A 170 -39.81 9.59 -4.15
N PHE A 171 -39.60 8.89 -3.03
CA PHE A 171 -40.40 7.72 -2.68
C PHE A 171 -41.45 8.02 -1.61
N PHE A 172 -41.30 9.05 -0.79
CA PHE A 172 -42.22 9.28 0.33
C PHE A 172 -42.89 10.64 0.33
N HIS A 173 -42.40 11.62 -0.42
CA HIS A 173 -42.92 12.99 -0.41
C HIS A 173 -43.07 13.50 -1.85
N ASP A 174 -42.27 14.49 -2.25
CA ASP A 174 -42.39 15.20 -3.51
C ASP A 174 -41.29 14.75 -4.49
N ILE A 175 -41.73 14.19 -5.61
CA ILE A 175 -40.85 13.70 -6.67
C ILE A 175 -40.04 14.82 -7.34
N GLU A 176 -40.56 16.05 -7.40
CA GLU A 176 -39.86 17.19 -7.99
C GLU A 176 -38.68 17.62 -7.11
N ILE A 177 -38.90 17.69 -5.79
CA ILE A 177 -37.85 17.98 -4.81
C ILE A 177 -36.79 16.87 -4.85
N GLY A 178 -37.21 15.61 -4.94
CA GLY A 178 -36.32 14.47 -5.12
C GLY A 178 -35.47 14.59 -6.38
N ALA A 179 -36.09 14.89 -7.53
CA ALA A 179 -35.39 15.03 -8.80
C ALA A 179 -34.37 16.19 -8.80
N ASP A 180 -34.69 17.32 -8.17
CA ASP A 180 -33.75 18.42 -7.97
C ASP A 180 -32.55 17.99 -7.10
N ALA A 181 -32.80 17.32 -5.98
CA ALA A 181 -31.75 16.78 -5.11
C ALA A 181 -30.84 15.79 -5.85
N PHE A 182 -31.42 14.94 -6.70
CA PHE A 182 -30.68 13.99 -7.53
C PHE A 182 -29.85 14.68 -8.61
N THR A 183 -30.39 15.73 -9.24
CA THR A 183 -29.66 16.57 -10.22
C THR A 183 -28.44 17.22 -9.57
N LYS A 184 -28.63 17.84 -8.40
CA LYS A 184 -27.53 18.45 -7.63
C LYS A 184 -26.50 17.42 -7.19
N SER A 185 -26.94 16.23 -6.78
CA SER A 185 -26.04 15.11 -6.46
C SER A 185 -25.14 14.76 -7.65
N ARG A 186 -25.69 14.68 -8.87
CA ARG A 186 -24.91 14.41 -10.09
C ARG A 186 -23.90 15.51 -10.40
N GLN A 187 -24.27 16.78 -10.24
CA GLN A 187 -23.36 17.90 -10.47
C GLN A 187 -22.17 17.89 -9.50
N VAL A 188 -22.44 17.64 -8.21
CA VAL A 188 -21.40 17.53 -7.18
C VAL A 188 -20.52 16.29 -7.42
N GLY A 189 -21.13 15.14 -7.72
CA GLY A 189 -20.40 13.90 -8.04
C GLY A 189 -19.55 14.01 -9.31
N PHE A 190 -20.02 14.75 -10.31
CA PHE A 190 -19.23 15.05 -11.50
C PHE A 190 -18.04 15.96 -11.18
N SER A 191 -18.24 16.97 -10.33
CA SER A 191 -17.16 17.84 -9.84
C SER A 191 -16.10 17.05 -9.05
N PHE A 192 -16.53 16.10 -8.22
CA PHE A 192 -15.63 15.15 -7.56
C PHE A 192 -14.79 14.38 -8.60
N SER A 193 -15.43 13.82 -9.63
CA SER A 193 -14.76 13.04 -10.68
C SER A 193 -13.74 13.87 -11.46
N VAL A 194 -14.07 15.12 -11.80
CA VAL A 194 -13.15 16.05 -12.46
C VAL A 194 -11.93 16.37 -11.60
N LEU A 195 -12.11 16.62 -10.31
CA LEU A 195 -10.99 16.88 -9.40
C LEU A 195 -10.09 15.66 -9.24
N VAL A 196 -10.67 14.47 -9.08
CA VAL A 196 -9.92 13.21 -9.01
C VAL A 196 -9.14 12.96 -10.30
N PHE A 197 -9.72 13.23 -11.47
CA PHE A 197 -9.03 13.15 -12.75
C PHE A 197 -7.82 14.11 -12.82
N ILE A 198 -7.99 15.39 -12.46
CA ILE A 198 -6.89 16.38 -12.44
C ILE A 198 -5.77 15.93 -11.49
N ILE A 199 -6.13 15.43 -10.30
CA ILE A 199 -5.17 14.94 -9.32
C ILE A 199 -4.45 13.68 -9.84
N SER A 200 -5.14 12.80 -10.56
CA SER A 200 -4.53 11.60 -11.16
C SER A 200 -3.51 11.95 -12.23
N LEU A 201 -3.74 12.99 -13.03
CA LEU A 201 -2.74 13.53 -13.97
C LEU A 201 -1.50 14.05 -13.23
N ALA A 202 -1.70 14.82 -12.15
CA ALA A 202 -0.59 15.34 -11.34
C ALA A 202 0.24 14.20 -10.69
N ILE A 203 -0.43 13.14 -10.21
CA ILE A 203 0.22 11.97 -9.63
C ILE A 203 0.97 11.16 -10.70
N ALA A 204 0.43 11.01 -11.91
CA ALA A 204 1.12 10.38 -13.03
C ALA A 204 2.38 11.16 -13.43
N ALA A 205 2.28 12.49 -13.57
CA ALA A 205 3.43 13.36 -13.84
C ALA A 205 4.50 13.25 -12.74
N ARG A 206 4.09 13.25 -11.47
CA ARG A 206 5.02 13.06 -10.35
C ARG A 206 5.69 11.69 -10.38
N ALA A 207 4.97 10.61 -10.68
CA ALA A 207 5.54 9.27 -10.78
C ALA A 207 6.63 9.18 -11.87
N ILE A 208 6.42 9.87 -13.01
CA ILE A 208 7.42 9.98 -14.08
C ILE A 208 8.66 10.74 -13.58
N MET A 209 8.48 11.90 -12.92
CA MET A 209 9.59 12.67 -12.35
C MET A 209 10.42 11.85 -11.36
N VAL A 210 9.76 11.08 -10.47
CA VAL A 210 10.43 10.18 -9.52
C VAL A 210 11.27 9.13 -10.25
N LYS A 211 10.77 8.56 -11.35
CA LYS A 211 11.54 7.60 -12.15
C LYS A 211 12.74 8.24 -12.84
N ILE A 212 12.61 9.47 -13.36
CA ILE A 212 13.73 10.19 -13.99
C ILE A 212 14.83 10.47 -12.95
N GLN A 213 14.45 10.95 -11.76
CA GLN A 213 15.39 11.17 -10.65
C GLN A 213 16.07 9.87 -10.20
N SER A 214 15.38 8.74 -10.23
CA SER A 214 15.96 7.45 -9.84
C SER A 214 17.06 6.92 -10.76
N LYS A 215 17.20 7.45 -11.98
CA LYS A 215 18.24 7.00 -12.92
C LYS A 215 19.64 7.46 -12.52
N SER A 216 19.76 8.56 -11.76
CA SER A 216 21.06 9.11 -11.36
C SER A 216 21.60 8.52 -10.05
N GLU A 217 20.72 8.02 -9.17
CA GLU A 217 21.08 7.65 -7.80
C GLU A 217 20.43 6.30 -7.43
N ASN A 218 21.20 5.21 -7.52
CA ASN A 218 20.84 3.84 -7.08
C ASN A 218 19.41 3.38 -7.45
N PRO A 219 19.23 2.76 -8.63
CA PRO A 219 17.89 2.51 -9.13
C PRO A 219 17.18 1.48 -8.22
N LEU A 220 16.00 1.87 -7.72
CA LEU A 220 14.92 0.96 -7.34
C LEU A 220 13.97 0.85 -8.55
N PRO A 221 14.41 0.26 -9.68
CA PRO A 221 13.70 0.39 -10.96
C PRO A 221 12.32 -0.28 -10.90
N TRP A 222 12.18 -1.30 -10.05
CA TRP A 222 10.94 -2.04 -9.88
C TRP A 222 9.88 -1.19 -9.15
N CYS A 223 10.22 -0.57 -8.02
CA CYS A 223 9.27 0.26 -7.26
C CYS A 223 8.82 1.50 -8.07
N SER A 224 9.74 2.19 -8.74
CA SER A 224 9.40 3.36 -9.55
C SER A 224 8.57 2.99 -10.79
N THR A 225 8.85 1.83 -11.41
CA THR A 225 8.05 1.33 -12.54
C THR A 225 6.66 0.90 -12.10
N MET A 226 6.53 0.22 -10.95
CA MET A 226 5.23 -0.14 -10.39
C MET A 226 4.43 1.10 -9.99
N LEU A 227 5.06 2.15 -9.45
CA LEU A 227 4.37 3.41 -9.17
C LEU A 227 3.80 4.03 -10.45
N ILE A 228 4.57 4.09 -11.54
CA ILE A 228 4.07 4.62 -12.82
C ILE A 228 2.92 3.75 -13.35
N ALA A 229 3.08 2.42 -13.35
CA ALA A 229 2.03 1.51 -13.80
C ALA A 229 0.73 1.73 -13.00
N THR A 230 0.86 1.85 -11.68
CA THR A 230 -0.28 2.09 -10.79
C THR A 230 -0.94 3.44 -11.07
N SER A 231 -0.16 4.52 -11.24
CA SER A 231 -0.69 5.84 -11.58
C SER A 231 -1.38 5.88 -12.94
N VAL A 232 -0.87 5.14 -13.94
CA VAL A 232 -1.49 5.05 -15.27
C VAL A 232 -2.79 4.26 -15.22
N VAL A 233 -2.84 3.13 -14.53
CA VAL A 233 -4.08 2.35 -14.37
C VAL A 233 -5.16 3.17 -13.66
N TRP A 234 -4.79 3.90 -12.60
CA TRP A 234 -5.73 4.79 -11.92
C TRP A 234 -6.16 5.97 -12.82
N LEU A 235 -5.26 6.57 -13.59
CA LEU A 235 -5.63 7.61 -14.55
C LEU A 235 -6.61 7.10 -15.62
N LEU A 236 -6.45 5.88 -16.12
CA LEU A 236 -7.37 5.28 -17.09
C LEU A 236 -8.77 5.11 -16.51
N GLU A 237 -8.85 4.69 -15.25
CA GLU A 237 -10.10 4.52 -14.52
C GLU A 237 -10.82 5.85 -14.30
N THR A 238 -10.11 6.86 -13.77
CA THR A 238 -10.70 8.18 -13.53
C THR A 238 -11.15 8.85 -14.84
N THR A 239 -10.39 8.63 -15.92
CA THR A 239 -10.77 9.07 -17.27
C THR A 239 -12.05 8.39 -17.72
N PHE A 240 -12.17 7.07 -17.55
CA PHE A 240 -13.37 6.33 -17.92
C PHE A 240 -14.60 6.78 -17.11
N ILE A 241 -14.48 6.95 -15.79
CA ILE A 241 -15.59 7.42 -14.95
C ILE A 241 -16.04 8.83 -15.36
N MET A 242 -15.09 9.75 -15.54
CA MET A 242 -15.40 11.11 -15.97
C MET A 242 -16.05 11.13 -17.36
N ALA A 243 -15.47 10.40 -18.33
CA ALA A 243 -15.95 10.35 -19.70
C ALA A 243 -17.32 9.67 -19.82
N SER A 244 -17.54 8.56 -19.11
CA SER A 244 -18.82 7.86 -19.07
C SER A 244 -19.89 8.74 -18.43
N THR A 245 -19.59 9.39 -17.30
CA THR A 245 -20.53 10.32 -16.66
C THR A 245 -20.88 11.47 -17.61
N ALA A 246 -19.90 12.10 -18.26
CA ALA A 246 -20.13 13.18 -19.21
C ALA A 246 -20.91 12.74 -20.46
N ALA A 247 -20.72 11.51 -20.92
CA ALA A 247 -21.34 10.99 -22.14
C ALA A 247 -22.81 10.60 -21.93
N TRP A 248 -23.16 10.09 -20.75
CA TRP A 248 -24.45 9.44 -20.48
C TRP A 248 -25.33 10.18 -19.49
N THR A 249 -24.75 10.93 -18.56
CA THR A 249 -25.50 11.62 -17.51
C THR A 249 -25.79 13.06 -17.92
N ASN A 250 -27.06 13.43 -17.90
CA ASN A 250 -27.44 14.82 -18.05
C ASN A 250 -27.34 15.53 -16.69
N LEU A 251 -26.45 16.53 -16.60
CA LEU A 251 -26.19 17.28 -15.37
C LEU A 251 -27.25 18.34 -15.06
N SER A 252 -28.12 18.69 -16.02
CA SER A 252 -29.17 19.71 -15.82
C SER A 252 -30.54 19.12 -15.54
N SER A 253 -30.80 17.87 -15.95
CA SER A 253 -32.09 17.24 -15.72
C SER A 253 -31.99 15.72 -15.72
N VAL A 254 -32.59 15.09 -14.71
CA VAL A 254 -32.68 13.63 -14.56
C VAL A 254 -33.55 12.99 -15.63
N TYR A 255 -34.52 13.74 -16.17
CA TYR A 255 -35.47 13.24 -17.17
C TYR A 255 -34.91 13.21 -18.58
N ARG A 256 -33.69 13.74 -18.80
CA ARG A 256 -33.06 13.88 -20.12
C ARG A 256 -31.76 13.08 -20.25
N ASP A 257 -31.64 12.02 -19.47
CA ASP A 257 -30.52 11.08 -19.64
C ASP A 257 -30.62 10.38 -20.98
N ARG A 258 -29.44 10.07 -21.54
CA ARG A 258 -29.38 9.27 -22.76
C ARG A 258 -29.70 7.81 -22.41
N GLU A 259 -30.31 7.11 -23.35
CA GLU A 259 -30.61 5.69 -23.19
C GLU A 259 -29.32 4.92 -22.91
N TYR A 260 -29.27 4.29 -21.74
CA TYR A 260 -28.10 3.60 -21.24
C TYR A 260 -28.01 2.23 -21.89
N LYS A 261 -26.98 2.00 -22.73
CA LYS A 261 -26.84 0.72 -23.44
C LYS A 261 -26.41 -0.38 -22.48
N TYR A 262 -27.03 -1.56 -22.56
CA TYR A 262 -26.76 -2.67 -21.64
C TYR A 262 -25.29 -3.12 -21.57
N ALA A 263 -24.52 -2.96 -22.64
CA ALA A 263 -23.09 -3.28 -22.64
C ALA A 263 -22.29 -2.47 -21.61
N TYR A 264 -22.77 -1.29 -21.20
CA TYR A 264 -22.08 -0.45 -20.22
C TYR A 264 -22.04 -1.06 -18.82
N TYR A 265 -23.00 -1.93 -18.44
CA TYR A 265 -22.92 -2.68 -17.19
C TYR A 265 -21.61 -3.46 -17.10
N ILE A 266 -21.12 -4.05 -18.21
CA ILE A 266 -19.86 -4.79 -18.23
C ILE A 266 -18.67 -3.83 -18.28
N LEU A 267 -18.78 -2.75 -19.06
CA LEU A 267 -17.71 -1.76 -19.16
C LEU A 267 -17.42 -1.07 -17.83
N GLU A 268 -18.44 -0.79 -17.02
CA GLU A 268 -18.28 -0.25 -15.67
C GLU A 268 -17.46 -1.17 -14.77
N VAL A 269 -17.66 -2.50 -14.87
CA VAL A 269 -16.85 -3.44 -14.11
C VAL A 269 -15.40 -3.44 -14.62
N VAL A 270 -15.21 -3.53 -15.93
CA VAL A 270 -13.88 -3.70 -16.55
C VAL A 270 -13.02 -2.43 -16.47
N PHE A 271 -13.64 -1.26 -16.62
CA PHE A 271 -12.93 0.02 -16.69
C PHE A 271 -13.13 0.92 -15.46
N GLY A 272 -14.13 0.65 -14.62
CA GLY A 272 -14.32 1.32 -13.33
C GLY A 272 -13.80 0.47 -12.16
N ILE A 273 -14.44 -0.68 -11.92
CA ILE A 273 -14.22 -1.46 -10.68
C ILE A 273 -12.86 -2.18 -10.67
N TRP A 274 -12.52 -2.90 -11.74
CA TRP A 274 -11.31 -3.71 -11.79
C TRP A 274 -10.01 -2.90 -11.76
N PRO A 275 -9.88 -1.75 -12.46
CA PRO A 275 -8.68 -0.94 -12.38
C PRO A 275 -8.38 -0.44 -10.97
N GLN A 276 -9.40 -0.04 -10.20
CA GLN A 276 -9.22 0.30 -8.77
C GLN A 276 -8.66 -0.88 -7.98
N PHE A 277 -9.19 -2.09 -8.19
CA PHE A 277 -8.66 -3.30 -7.56
C PHE A 277 -7.21 -3.61 -7.96
N VAL A 278 -6.90 -3.49 -9.24
CA VAL A 278 -5.55 -3.71 -9.79
C VAL A 278 -4.56 -2.74 -9.17
N VAL A 279 -4.94 -1.47 -8.99
CA VAL A 279 -4.14 -0.46 -8.29
C VAL A 279 -3.82 -0.91 -6.86
N LEU A 280 -4.82 -1.34 -6.10
CA LEU A 280 -4.62 -1.84 -4.73
C LEU A 280 -3.73 -3.10 -4.70
N CYS A 281 -3.87 -4.00 -5.68
CA CYS A 281 -3.01 -5.17 -5.84
C CYS A 281 -1.55 -4.79 -6.10
N MET A 282 -1.30 -3.82 -6.99
CA MET A 282 0.04 -3.34 -7.30
C MET A 282 0.69 -2.69 -6.07
N VAL A 283 -0.04 -1.86 -5.33
CA VAL A 283 0.43 -1.25 -4.07
C VAL A 283 0.74 -2.34 -3.03
N PHE A 284 -0.12 -3.35 -2.91
CA PHE A 284 0.11 -4.50 -2.04
C PHE A 284 1.38 -5.27 -2.41
N ALA A 285 1.59 -5.52 -3.71
CA ALA A 285 2.80 -6.17 -4.21
C ALA A 285 4.06 -5.35 -3.88
N ILE A 286 4.03 -4.03 -4.05
CA ILE A 286 5.10 -3.11 -3.62
C ILE A 286 5.40 -3.28 -2.13
N GLY A 287 4.36 -3.38 -1.31
CA GLY A 287 4.48 -3.57 0.14
C GLY A 287 5.04 -4.91 0.57
N ARG A 288 4.89 -5.96 -0.24
CA ARG A 288 5.37 -7.32 0.06
C ARG A 288 6.82 -7.56 -0.36
N ALA A 289 7.32 -6.84 -1.38
CA ALA A 289 8.63 -7.09 -1.95
C ALA A 289 9.77 -6.91 -0.92
N LYS A 290 10.46 -8.00 -0.56
CA LYS A 290 11.54 -8.02 0.45
C LYS A 290 12.91 -7.66 -0.14
N ASN A 291 13.25 -8.20 -1.31
CA ASN A 291 14.63 -8.19 -1.85
C ASN A 291 14.90 -7.03 -2.84
N SER A 292 13.87 -6.27 -3.19
CA SER A 292 13.93 -5.15 -4.16
C SER A 292 12.84 -4.10 -3.89
N GLY A 293 12.13 -4.23 -2.77
CA GLY A 293 11.11 -3.31 -2.34
C GLY A 293 11.65 -2.25 -1.40
N LEU A 294 10.78 -1.36 -0.94
CA LEU A 294 11.06 -0.39 0.13
C LEU A 294 11.63 -1.03 1.42
N TRP A 295 11.61 -2.35 1.53
CA TRP A 295 12.08 -3.15 2.66
C TRP A 295 13.54 -3.62 2.55
N SER A 296 14.18 -3.50 1.38
CA SER A 296 15.59 -3.89 1.27
C SER A 296 16.40 -2.97 2.16
N LYS A 297 17.01 -3.52 3.21
CA LYS A 297 18.07 -2.80 3.93
C LYS A 297 19.09 -2.42 2.87
N GLN A 298 19.30 -1.13 2.63
CA GLN A 298 20.45 -0.70 1.84
C GLN A 298 21.66 -1.26 2.58
N GLU A 299 22.23 -2.35 2.07
CA GLU A 299 23.51 -2.80 2.57
C GLU A 299 24.46 -1.62 2.39
N PRO A 300 25.13 -1.16 3.47
CA PRO A 300 26.07 -0.08 3.34
C PRO A 300 27.04 -0.51 2.25
N VAL A 301 27.06 0.27 1.15
CA VAL A 301 27.92 0.02 0.00
C VAL A 301 29.27 -0.37 0.56
N LYS A 302 29.66 -1.64 0.40
CA LYS A 302 30.98 -2.11 0.81
C LYS A 302 31.94 -1.21 0.07
N GLY A 303 32.52 -0.26 0.80
CA GLY A 303 33.44 0.71 0.26
C GLY A 303 34.46 -0.05 -0.56
N VAL A 304 34.72 0.45 -1.76
CA VAL A 304 35.90 0.11 -2.53
C VAL A 304 37.07 0.09 -1.55
N GLN A 305 37.60 -1.09 -1.28
CA GLN A 305 38.77 -1.30 -0.43
C GLN A 305 39.88 -0.42 -1.02
N GLY A 306 40.23 0.67 -0.33
CA GLY A 306 41.32 1.53 -0.81
C GLY A 306 41.43 2.90 -0.15
N VAL A 307 40.36 3.45 0.44
CA VAL A 307 40.45 4.74 1.14
C VAL A 307 39.76 4.65 2.49
N GLU A 308 40.58 4.57 3.55
CA GLU A 308 40.18 4.72 4.94
C GLU A 308 39.49 6.07 5.16
N THR A 309 38.19 6.12 4.93
CA THR A 309 37.34 7.23 5.37
C THR A 309 36.31 6.65 6.32
N GLY A 310 36.26 7.23 7.53
CA GLY A 310 35.75 6.60 8.74
C GLY A 310 34.41 5.89 8.62
N GLN A 311 34.27 4.80 9.40
CA GLN A 311 33.06 4.01 9.53
C GLN A 311 31.82 4.90 9.74
N ARG A 312 30.99 5.04 8.71
CA ARG A 312 29.64 5.58 8.83
C ARG A 312 28.73 4.51 9.39
N THR A 313 28.06 4.81 10.50
CA THR A 313 27.04 3.92 11.05
C THR A 313 25.80 3.87 10.13
N PRO A 314 24.98 2.80 10.20
CA PRO A 314 23.78 2.63 9.37
C PRO A 314 22.71 3.74 9.51
N TRP A 315 22.88 4.66 10.47
CA TRP A 315 21.97 5.77 10.75
C TRP A 315 22.52 7.14 10.31
N GLY A 316 23.61 7.17 9.54
CA GLY A 316 24.14 8.40 8.95
C GLY A 316 24.97 9.27 9.89
N TYR A 317 25.16 8.87 11.15
CA TYR A 317 26.11 9.52 12.05
C TYR A 317 27.52 9.06 11.70
N ALA A 318 28.36 10.02 11.31
CA ALA A 318 29.80 9.82 11.26
C ALA A 318 30.27 9.62 12.70
N VAL A 319 30.75 8.42 13.03
CA VAL A 319 31.50 8.22 14.26
C VAL A 319 32.82 8.92 14.03
N MET A 320 33.00 10.10 14.63
CA MET A 320 34.31 10.71 14.73
C MET A 320 35.20 9.70 15.44
N ALA A 321 36.22 9.20 14.73
CA ALA A 321 37.26 8.43 15.37
C ALA A 321 37.84 9.29 16.51
N PRO A 322 38.07 8.71 17.70
CA PRO A 322 38.72 9.44 18.78
C PRO A 322 40.05 10.02 18.25
N PRO A 323 40.42 11.25 18.65
CA PRO A 323 41.67 11.86 18.22
C PRO A 323 42.83 10.90 18.54
N PRO A 324 43.80 10.73 17.62
CA PRO A 324 44.93 9.84 17.83
C PRO A 324 45.63 10.25 19.13
N GLN A 325 45.65 9.34 20.10
CA GLN A 325 46.52 9.47 21.26
C GLN A 325 47.95 9.31 20.76
N ASP A 326 48.78 10.33 21.03
CA ASP A 326 50.20 10.36 20.69
C ASP A 326 50.89 9.08 21.17
N ALA A 327 51.32 8.25 20.23
CA ALA A 327 52.10 7.07 20.51
C ALA A 327 53.50 7.49 20.97
N VAL A 328 53.84 7.11 22.20
CA VAL A 328 55.16 7.28 22.81
C VAL A 328 56.23 6.61 21.93
N PRO A 329 57.37 7.28 21.64
CA PRO A 329 58.40 6.74 20.75
C PRO A 329 59.05 5.48 21.34
N MET A 330 59.01 4.40 20.56
CA MET A 330 59.64 3.11 20.86
C MET A 330 61.15 3.19 20.51
N PRO A 331 62.07 2.73 21.39
CA PRO A 331 63.51 2.84 21.14
C PRO A 331 64.00 1.90 20.04
N GLN A 332 64.89 2.43 19.20
CA GLN A 332 65.61 1.75 18.11
C GLN A 332 66.30 0.48 18.59
N GLN A 333 65.98 -0.67 17.98
CA GLN A 333 66.79 -1.87 18.08
C GLN A 333 67.90 -1.86 17.03
N GLN A 334 69.11 -2.15 17.53
CA GLN A 334 70.38 -2.11 16.83
C GLN A 334 70.52 -3.15 15.73
N HIS A 335 71.19 -2.69 14.68
CA HIS A 335 71.66 -3.37 13.49
C HIS A 335 72.65 -4.51 13.82
N TYR A 336 72.47 -5.69 13.23
CA TYR A 336 73.50 -6.74 13.14
C TYR A 336 74.03 -6.81 11.71
N PRO A 337 75.36 -6.80 11.47
CA PRO A 337 75.93 -6.92 10.14
C PRO A 337 75.99 -8.38 9.68
N GLN A 338 75.59 -8.61 8.43
CA GLN A 338 75.67 -9.90 7.74
C GLN A 338 76.94 -9.93 6.87
N PRO A 339 77.71 -11.05 6.82
CA PRO A 339 78.95 -11.09 6.05
C PRO A 339 78.69 -11.29 4.54
N GLU A 340 79.54 -10.64 3.76
CA GLU A 340 79.69 -10.76 2.31
C GLU A 340 80.06 -12.17 1.85
N GLN A 341 79.40 -12.66 0.79
CA GLN A 341 79.96 -13.69 -0.07
C GLN A 341 79.64 -13.40 -1.54
N GLY A 342 80.70 -13.18 -2.33
CA GLY A 342 80.94 -13.89 -3.58
C GLY A 342 80.25 -13.39 -4.85
N GLN A 343 81.00 -12.62 -5.64
CA GLN A 343 80.74 -12.31 -7.05
C GLN A 343 80.79 -13.56 -7.95
N MET A 344 79.99 -13.61 -9.03
CA MET A 344 80.45 -13.89 -10.41
C MET A 344 79.36 -13.61 -11.47
N PRO A 345 79.72 -13.40 -12.78
CA PRO A 345 78.95 -12.56 -13.71
C PRO A 345 78.25 -13.30 -14.87
N GLN A 346 77.33 -12.55 -15.51
CA GLN A 346 76.86 -12.58 -16.92
C GLN A 346 76.27 -13.88 -17.52
N GLY A 347 75.07 -13.75 -18.11
CA GLY A 347 74.61 -14.66 -19.17
C GLY A 347 73.11 -14.54 -19.47
N TRP A 348 72.78 -14.25 -20.74
CA TRP A 348 71.42 -14.09 -21.27
C TRP A 348 70.59 -15.39 -21.37
N THR A 349 69.27 -15.20 -21.50
CA THR A 349 68.24 -16.02 -22.18
C THR A 349 67.30 -16.96 -21.40
N GLN A 350 66.07 -16.92 -21.93
CA GLN A 350 64.94 -17.86 -21.89
C GLN A 350 63.86 -17.75 -20.80
N GLN A 351 62.75 -17.15 -21.23
CA GLN A 351 61.38 -17.56 -20.91
C GLN A 351 61.25 -19.07 -20.83
N GLN A 352 60.74 -19.57 -19.71
CA GLN A 352 60.01 -20.84 -19.71
C GLN A 352 58.85 -20.77 -18.71
N GLN A 353 57.64 -20.88 -19.26
CA GLN A 353 56.38 -21.01 -18.53
C GLN A 353 56.39 -22.33 -17.75
N VAL A 354 56.08 -22.27 -16.46
CA VAL A 354 55.75 -23.45 -15.64
C VAL A 354 54.24 -23.46 -15.41
N PRO A 355 53.52 -24.57 -15.70
CA PRO A 355 52.09 -24.67 -15.43
C PRO A 355 51.81 -24.80 -13.93
N GLN A 356 50.90 -23.97 -13.41
CA GLN A 356 50.31 -24.15 -12.09
C GLN A 356 49.43 -25.40 -12.06
N GLN A 357 49.76 -26.34 -11.17
CA GLN A 357 48.86 -27.42 -10.74
C GLN A 357 47.75 -26.86 -9.84
N PRO A 358 46.50 -27.35 -9.97
CA PRO A 358 45.42 -27.00 -9.06
C PRO A 358 45.46 -27.88 -7.78
N GLN A 359 45.74 -27.28 -6.63
CA GLN A 359 45.48 -27.90 -5.33
C GLN A 359 43.98 -27.87 -5.04
N THR A 360 43.36 -29.03 -5.18
CA THR A 360 42.00 -29.35 -4.75
C THR A 360 42.03 -29.73 -3.27
N GLY A 361 41.66 -28.79 -2.40
CA GLY A 361 41.42 -29.04 -0.98
C GLY A 361 39.93 -29.29 -0.72
N TYR A 362 39.52 -30.57 -0.69
CA TYR A 362 38.22 -31.00 -0.20
C TYR A 362 38.24 -31.09 1.33
N TYR A 363 37.39 -30.32 2.01
CA TYR A 363 36.97 -30.61 3.38
C TYR A 363 35.52 -31.12 3.35
N ALA A 364 35.35 -32.38 3.73
CA ALA A 364 34.06 -33.00 4.05
C ALA A 364 33.85 -32.97 5.58
N PRO A 365 32.67 -32.65 6.10
CA PRO A 365 32.34 -32.90 7.50
C PRO A 365 31.82 -34.33 7.71
N GLN A 366 32.32 -34.94 8.79
CA GLN A 366 31.91 -36.24 9.32
C GLN A 366 30.42 -36.29 9.69
N GLN A 367 29.79 -37.42 9.38
CA GLN A 367 28.50 -37.85 9.92
C GLN A 367 28.71 -38.49 11.30
N GLN A 368 27.88 -38.13 12.28
CA GLN A 368 27.70 -38.88 13.52
C GLN A 368 26.55 -39.89 13.37
N PRO A 369 26.70 -41.13 13.87
CA PRO A 369 25.60 -42.09 13.96
C PRO A 369 24.84 -41.89 15.29
N TYR A 370 23.52 -41.77 15.21
CA TYR A 370 22.64 -41.89 16.39
C TYR A 370 21.94 -43.24 16.35
N THR A 371 22.32 -44.10 17.29
CA THR A 371 21.68 -45.37 17.65
C THR A 371 20.32 -45.11 18.31
N GLY A 372 19.32 -45.90 17.91
CA GLY A 372 17.98 -45.87 18.49
C GLY A 372 17.86 -46.59 19.83
N TYR A 373 16.74 -46.35 20.51
CA TYR A 373 16.06 -47.30 21.40
C TYR A 373 14.58 -46.91 21.57
N ASP A 374 13.75 -47.91 21.30
CA ASP A 374 12.50 -48.38 21.90
C ASP A 374 11.27 -47.50 22.17
N ALA A 375 10.16 -48.11 21.75
CA ALA A 375 8.77 -47.76 21.96
C ALA A 375 8.24 -48.30 23.30
N ILE A 376 7.58 -47.44 24.09
CA ILE A 376 6.55 -47.84 25.06
C ILE A 376 5.42 -46.79 25.04
N SER A 377 4.19 -47.30 25.08
CA SER A 377 2.87 -46.68 24.95
C SER A 377 2.58 -45.44 25.82
N PRO A 378 1.63 -44.57 25.40
CA PRO A 378 1.22 -43.41 26.19
C PRO A 378 0.12 -43.77 27.22
N VAL A 379 0.40 -43.48 28.50
CA VAL A 379 -0.62 -43.33 29.55
C VAL A 379 -0.97 -41.86 29.68
N SER A 380 -2.25 -41.57 29.58
CA SER A 380 -2.93 -40.29 29.75
C SER A 380 -2.60 -39.60 31.08
N GLN A 381 -2.04 -38.40 31.02
CA GLN A 381 -2.08 -37.42 32.12
C GLN A 381 -2.44 -36.03 31.57
N SER A 382 -3.56 -35.49 32.04
CA SER A 382 -4.00 -34.13 31.77
C SER A 382 -3.07 -33.12 32.44
N ARG A 383 -2.34 -32.33 31.64
CA ARG A 383 -1.67 -31.12 32.13
C ARG A 383 -2.54 -29.91 31.83
N SER A 384 -3.01 -29.27 32.90
CA SER A 384 -3.66 -27.97 32.87
C SER A 384 -2.76 -26.90 32.23
N PRO A 385 -3.33 -25.92 31.51
CA PRO A 385 -2.56 -24.82 30.95
C PRO A 385 -2.01 -23.88 32.06
N PRO A 386 -0.88 -23.19 31.81
CA PRO A 386 -0.29 -22.27 32.77
C PRO A 386 -1.18 -21.01 32.98
N PRO A 387 -1.15 -20.40 34.17
CA PRO A 387 -1.95 -19.22 34.49
C PRO A 387 -1.45 -17.96 33.73
N HIS A 388 -2.40 -17.23 33.15
CA HIS A 388 -2.18 -16.00 32.37
C HIS A 388 -2.09 -14.75 33.29
N GLU A 389 -1.02 -14.57 34.05
CA GLU A 389 -0.86 -13.34 34.87
C GLU A 389 0.36 -12.47 34.56
N GLU A 390 1.26 -12.84 33.64
CA GLU A 390 2.48 -12.04 33.41
C GLU A 390 2.69 -11.57 31.95
N THR A 391 1.71 -10.91 31.33
CA THR A 391 1.96 -10.26 30.02
C THR A 391 1.24 -8.93 29.79
N LEU A 392 1.06 -8.14 30.85
CA LEU A 392 0.68 -6.73 30.70
C LEU A 392 1.62 -5.87 31.55
N GLY A 393 2.82 -5.61 31.00
CA GLY A 393 3.69 -4.49 31.40
C GLY A 393 3.06 -3.16 30.96
N LEU A 394 1.89 -2.87 31.51
CA LEU A 394 1.12 -1.64 31.34
C LEU A 394 0.91 -1.02 32.72
N ASN A 395 2.01 -0.72 33.41
CA ASN A 395 2.01 0.16 34.55
C ASN A 395 3.19 1.12 34.42
N HIS A 396 2.93 2.37 34.80
CA HIS A 396 3.84 3.52 34.84
C HIS A 396 3.93 4.35 33.55
N GLN A 397 3.03 5.33 33.41
CA GLN A 397 3.35 6.75 33.16
C GLN A 397 2.08 7.51 32.74
N ALA A 398 1.21 7.79 33.70
CA ALA A 398 0.13 8.76 33.51
C ALA A 398 -0.10 9.61 34.78
N ASP A 399 0.91 9.72 35.64
CA ASP A 399 0.90 10.67 36.74
C ASP A 399 2.04 11.66 36.47
N GLY A 400 1.68 12.90 36.14
CA GLY A 400 2.55 13.92 35.56
C GLY A 400 3.60 14.50 36.51
N THR A 401 4.22 13.67 37.35
CA THR A 401 5.30 14.07 38.24
C THR A 401 6.64 14.02 37.50
N PRO A 402 7.40 15.12 37.43
CA PRO A 402 8.73 15.10 36.84
C PRO A 402 9.67 14.23 37.69
N PRO A 403 10.61 13.50 37.07
CA PRO A 403 11.56 12.66 37.80
C PRO A 403 12.40 13.52 38.75
N GLN A 404 12.31 13.25 40.05
CA GLN A 404 13.25 13.80 41.02
C GLN A 404 14.62 13.17 40.80
N VAL A 405 15.58 13.97 40.36
CA VAL A 405 16.98 13.59 40.26
C VAL A 405 17.62 13.88 41.61
N SER A 406 17.94 12.85 42.39
CA SER A 406 18.78 13.00 43.58
C SER A 406 20.22 13.31 43.13
N PRO A 407 20.88 14.38 43.61
CA PRO A 407 22.27 14.64 43.29
C PRO A 407 23.16 13.57 43.92
N GLN A 408 23.94 12.86 43.11
CA GLN A 408 25.02 12.02 43.61
C GLN A 408 26.14 12.89 44.19
N PRO A 409 26.68 12.58 45.38
CA PRO A 409 27.82 13.29 45.93
C PRO A 409 29.09 12.98 45.12
N TYR A 410 29.83 14.05 44.80
CA TYR A 410 31.16 13.97 44.20
C TYR A 410 32.13 13.31 45.20
N HIS A 411 32.83 12.26 44.75
CA HIS A 411 34.01 11.77 45.46
C HIS A 411 35.20 12.69 45.17
N GLU A 412 35.64 13.45 46.18
CA GLU A 412 36.96 14.08 46.21
C GLU A 412 38.04 12.99 46.17
N LYS A 413 38.97 13.10 45.21
CA LYS A 413 40.25 12.38 45.25
C LYS A 413 41.16 13.09 46.24
N GLN A 414 41.51 12.40 47.32
CA GLN A 414 42.64 12.75 48.18
C GLN A 414 43.91 12.05 47.69
N GLY A 415 45.04 12.78 47.70
CA GLY A 415 46.40 12.23 47.70
C GLY A 415 47.05 12.10 46.33
#